data_AF-A0A1M3K1L0-F1
#
_entry.id   AF-A0A1M3K1L0-F1
#
_cell.length_a   1.000
_cell.length_b   1.000
_cell.length_c   1.000
_cell.angle_alpha   90.00
_cell.angle_beta   90.00
_cell.angle_gamma   90.00
#
_symmetry.space_group_name_H-M   'P 1'
#
loop_
_entity.id
_entity.type
_entity.pdbx_description
1 polymer ?
#
loop_
_entity_poly.entity_id
_entity_poly.type
_entity_poly.pdbx_seq_one_letter_code
_entity_poly.pdbx_strand_id
1 'polypeptide(L)'
;MIESPDELEKWARFLHEKRLAGIFKFLHEAGAPLNIIFAQFLYLSAPFLPGKNLSSLASVLENKRDSENFLISLENLEENG
;
A
#
# COMPACT_ATOMS: atom_id res chain seq x y z
N MET A 1 12.11 -9.47 6.27
CA MET A 1 12.69 -8.11 6.46
C MET A 1 11.50 -7.19 6.53
N ILE A 2 11.15 -6.69 7.73
CA ILE A 2 10.12 -5.64 7.85
C ILE A 2 10.79 -4.38 7.31
N GLU A 3 10.21 -3.78 6.30
CA GLU A 3 10.85 -2.68 5.60
C GLU A 3 10.86 -1.39 6.40
N SER A 4 11.76 -0.49 5.99
CA SER A 4 11.93 0.81 6.62
C SER A 4 10.64 1.63 6.52
N PRO A 5 10.17 2.23 7.63
CA PRO A 5 8.99 3.11 7.68
C PRO A 5 8.95 4.17 6.56
N ASP A 6 10.12 4.67 6.16
CA ASP A 6 10.29 5.68 5.13
C ASP A 6 9.76 5.25 3.74
N GLU A 7 9.83 3.96 3.40
CA GLU A 7 9.33 3.45 2.12
C GLU A 7 7.79 3.37 2.12
N LEU A 8 7.20 3.04 3.27
CA LEU A 8 5.75 3.04 3.43
C LEU A 8 5.19 4.45 3.38
N GLU A 9 5.88 5.42 3.99
CA GLU A 9 5.47 6.82 3.89
C GLU A 9 5.50 7.33 2.44
N LYS A 10 6.52 6.96 1.65
CA LYS A 10 6.58 7.29 0.21
C LYS A 10 5.42 6.67 -0.56
N TRP A 11 5.03 5.44 -0.23
CA TRP A 11 3.87 4.79 -0.82
C TRP A 11 2.56 5.46 -0.44
N ALA A 12 2.38 5.79 0.84
CA ALA A 12 1.19 6.49 1.32
C ALA A 12 1.04 7.86 0.64
N ARG A 13 2.13 8.64 0.55
CA ARG A 13 2.15 9.91 -0.20
C ARG A 13 1.84 9.71 -1.68
N PHE A 14 2.42 8.70 -2.33
CA PHE A 14 2.12 8.43 -3.74
C PHE A 14 0.67 8.03 -3.98
N LEU A 15 0.09 7.18 -3.12
CA LEU A 15 -1.31 6.78 -3.21
C LEU A 15 -2.23 7.99 -2.99
N HIS A 16 -1.89 8.87 -2.06
CA HIS A 16 -2.60 10.12 -1.82
C HIS A 16 -2.51 11.06 -3.05
N GLU A 17 -1.30 11.35 -3.54
CA GLU A 17 -1.07 12.23 -4.71
C GLU A 17 -1.77 11.72 -5.98
N LYS A 18 -1.86 10.40 -6.15
CA LYS A 18 -2.56 9.77 -7.29
C LYS A 18 -4.05 9.57 -7.07
N ARG A 19 -4.60 9.98 -5.92
CA ARG A 19 -6.01 9.75 -5.51
C ARG A 19 -6.40 8.28 -5.54
N LEU A 20 -5.44 7.40 -5.27
CA LEU A 20 -5.62 5.95 -5.22
C LEU A 20 -5.86 5.45 -3.78
N ALA A 21 -5.92 6.36 -2.80
CA ALA A 21 -6.21 6.02 -1.41
C ALA A 21 -7.54 5.25 -1.26
N GLY A 22 -8.57 5.64 -2.01
CA GLY A 22 -9.85 4.94 -2.05
C GLY A 22 -9.77 3.50 -2.58
N ILE A 23 -8.82 3.19 -3.47
CA ILE A 23 -8.59 1.81 -3.93
C ILE A 23 -8.00 0.97 -2.80
N PHE A 24 -7.05 1.53 -2.05
CA PHE A 24 -6.45 0.85 -0.90
C PHE A 24 -7.49 0.60 0.21
N LYS A 25 -8.35 1.60 0.49
CA LYS A 25 -9.46 1.46 1.43
C LYS A 25 -10.47 0.41 1.00
N PHE A 26 -10.83 0.40 -0.30
CA PHE A 26 -11.70 -0.63 -0.87
C PHE A 26 -11.10 -2.04 -0.75
N LEU A 27 -9.80 -2.20 -1.04
CA LEU A 27 -9.10 -3.49 -0.87
C LEU A 27 -9.10 -3.94 0.60
N HIS A 28 -8.84 -3.01 1.50
CA HIS A 28 -8.85 -3.27 2.94
C HIS A 28 -10.24 -3.71 3.44
N GLU A 29 -11.29 -2.99 3.07
CA GLU A 29 -12.68 -3.30 3.42
C GLU A 29 -13.16 -4.63 2.81
N ALA A 30 -12.70 -4.97 1.61
CA ALA A 30 -13.04 -6.23 0.95
C ALA A 30 -12.28 -7.45 1.52
N GLY A 31 -11.26 -7.21 2.35
CA GLY A 31 -10.57 -8.21 3.15
C GLY A 31 -9.47 -8.99 2.41
N ALA A 32 -8.94 -10.00 3.11
CA ALA A 32 -7.73 -10.74 2.75
C ALA A 32 -7.63 -11.30 1.30
N PRO A 33 -8.70 -11.80 0.66
CA PRO A 33 -8.59 -12.38 -0.68
C PRO A 33 -8.16 -11.36 -1.74
N LEU A 34 -8.66 -10.13 -1.65
CA LEU A 34 -8.38 -9.07 -2.61
C LEU A 34 -7.00 -8.46 -2.38
N ASN A 35 -6.53 -8.39 -1.13
CA ASN A 35 -5.18 -7.96 -0.81
C ASN A 35 -4.10 -8.84 -1.45
N ILE A 36 -4.30 -10.16 -1.46
CA ILE A 36 -3.35 -11.11 -2.07
C ILE A 36 -3.30 -10.94 -3.60
N ILE A 37 -4.45 -10.76 -4.25
CA ILE A 37 -4.52 -10.53 -5.71
C ILE A 37 -3.81 -9.21 -6.06
N PHE A 38 -4.00 -8.18 -5.25
CA PHE A 38 -3.35 -6.89 -5.49
C PHE A 38 -1.85 -6.95 -5.24
N ALA A 39 -1.39 -7.65 -4.21
CA ALA A 39 0.04 -7.90 -3.97
C ALA A 39 0.70 -8.57 -5.20
N GLN A 40 0.04 -9.58 -5.78
CA GLN A 40 0.51 -10.24 -7.01
C GLN A 40 0.53 -9.27 -8.21
N PHE A 41 -0.46 -8.40 -8.36
CA PHE A 41 -0.46 -7.37 -9.39
C PHE A 41 0.70 -6.37 -9.22
N LEU A 42 1.01 -5.98 -7.98
CA LEU A 42 2.13 -5.10 -7.68
C LEU A 42 3.46 -5.73 -8.10
N TYR A 43 3.68 -7.01 -7.78
CA TYR A 43 4.87 -7.74 -8.22
C TYR A 43 4.97 -7.81 -9.76
N LEU A 44 3.85 -8.01 -10.47
CA LEU A 44 3.82 -8.02 -11.93
C LEU A 44 4.06 -6.63 -12.55
N SER A 45 3.71 -5.57 -11.83
CA SER A 45 3.94 -4.19 -12.26
C SER A 45 5.37 -3.69 -12.01
N ALA A 46 6.15 -4.40 -11.19
CA ALA A 46 7.51 -4.02 -10.78
C ALA A 46 8.48 -3.69 -11.93
N PRO A 47 8.49 -4.43 -13.05
CA PRO A 47 9.35 -4.12 -14.19
C PRO A 47 9.02 -2.77 -14.87
N PHE A 48 7.78 -2.30 -14.74
CA PHE A 48 7.28 -1.08 -15.38
C PHE A 48 7.39 0.17 -14.50
N LEU A 49 7.71 -0.01 -13.22
CA LEU A 49 7.85 1.07 -12.23
C LEU A 49 9.23 1.02 -11.56
N PRO A 50 10.33 1.17 -12.34
CA PRO A 50 11.68 1.10 -11.82
C PRO A 50 11.94 2.20 -10.78
N GLY A 51 12.58 1.85 -9.66
CA GLY A 51 12.88 2.76 -8.56
C GLY A 51 11.81 2.86 -7.48
N LYS A 52 10.66 2.17 -7.64
CA LYS A 52 9.69 1.98 -6.56
C LYS A 52 9.82 0.60 -5.97
N ASN A 53 10.01 0.50 -4.64
CA ASN A 53 10.03 -0.80 -3.98
C ASN A 53 8.60 -1.33 -3.84
N LEU A 54 8.10 -1.97 -4.91
CA LEU A 54 6.76 -2.54 -4.99
C LEU A 54 6.59 -3.79 -4.12
N SER A 55 7.68 -4.51 -3.88
CA SER A 55 7.73 -5.58 -2.87
C SER A 55 7.32 -5.06 -1.50
N SER A 56 7.54 -3.77 -1.24
CA SER A 56 7.17 -3.17 0.03
C SER A 56 5.69 -3.14 0.29
N LEU A 57 5.00 -2.54 -0.66
CA LEU A 57 3.56 -2.39 -0.62
C LEU A 57 2.89 -3.76 -0.67
N ALA A 58 3.44 -4.69 -1.46
CA ALA A 58 2.95 -6.07 -1.52
C ALA A 58 3.06 -6.78 -0.15
N SER A 59 4.20 -6.66 0.54
CA SER A 59 4.39 -7.31 1.85
C SER A 59 3.44 -6.76 2.93
N VAL A 60 3.15 -5.46 2.90
CA VAL A 60 2.19 -4.82 3.81
C VAL A 60 0.76 -5.26 3.54
N LEU A 61 0.40 -5.51 2.28
CA LEU A 61 -0.92 -6.04 1.92
C LEU A 61 -1.11 -7.50 2.32
N GLU A 62 -0.05 -8.30 2.29
CA GLU A 62 -0.08 -9.71 2.69
C GLU A 62 -0.30 -9.89 4.20
N ASN A 63 0.13 -8.94 5.02
CA ASN A 63 -0.06 -8.97 6.47
C ASN A 63 -1.22 -8.08 6.92
N LYS A 64 -2.27 -8.68 7.49
CA LYS A 64 -3.45 -7.95 7.97
C LYS A 64 -3.10 -6.81 8.94
N ARG A 65 -2.20 -7.05 9.90
CA ARG A 65 -1.83 -6.06 10.93
C ARG A 65 -1.06 -4.89 10.33
N ASP A 66 -0.17 -5.16 9.38
CA ASP A 66 0.63 -4.11 8.75
C ASP A 66 -0.23 -3.31 7.75
N SER A 67 -1.19 -3.97 7.08
CA SER A 67 -2.22 -3.32 6.26
C SER A 67 -3.11 -2.37 7.07
N GLU A 68 -3.54 -2.77 8.28
CA GLU A 68 -4.31 -1.90 9.20
C GLU A 68 -3.49 -0.67 9.61
N ASN A 69 -2.22 -0.85 10.01
CA ASN A 69 -1.34 0.27 10.38
C ASN A 69 -1.06 1.22 9.21
N PHE A 70 -0.93 0.68 8.00
CA PHE A 70 -0.73 1.46 6.80
C PHE A 70 -1.99 2.26 6.42
N LEU A 71 -3.18 1.67 6.57
CA LEU A 71 -4.44 2.37 6.35
C LEU A 71 -4.58 3.57 7.29
N ILE A 72 -4.29 3.39 8.59
CA ILE A 72 -4.31 4.49 9.57
C ILE A 72 -3.36 5.62 9.14
N SER A 73 -2.16 5.26 8.65
CA SER A 73 -1.17 6.25 8.17
C SER A 73 -1.67 7.00 6.93
N LEU A 74 -2.42 6.32 6.06
CA LEU A 74 -3.03 6.90 4.86
C LEU A 74 -4.18 7.86 5.22
N GLU A 75 -5.06 7.48 6.16
CA GLU A 75 -6.16 8.31 6.63
C GLU A 75 -5.65 9.58 7.34
N ASN A 76 -4.62 9.45 8.18
CA ASN A 76 -3.96 10.60 8.81
C ASN A 76 -3.36 11.59 7.79
N LEU A 77 -2.93 11.13 6.62
CA LEU A 77 -2.44 11.99 5.55
C LEU A 77 -3.57 12.68 4.79
N GLU A 78 -4.75 12.05 4.66
CA GLU A 78 -5.94 12.67 4.08
C GLU A 78 -6.55 13.74 4.99
N GLU A 79 -6.48 13.57 6.32
CA GLU A 79 -6.99 14.55 7.28
C GLU A 79 -6.11 15.80 7.43
N ASN A 80 -4.83 15.72 7.07
CA ASN A 80 -3.85 16.81 7.20
C ASN A 80 -3.44 17.48 5.87
N GLY A 81 -4.07 17.10 4.74
CA GLY A 81 -3.82 17.66 3.40
C GLY A 81 -4.91 18.61 2.94
#